data_AF-A0A1J4PQ60-F1
#
_entry.id   AF-A0A1J4PQ60-F1
#
_cell.length_a   1.000
_cell.length_b   1.000
_cell.length_c   1.000
_cell.angle_alpha   90.00
_cell.angle_beta   90.00
_cell.angle_gamma   90.00
#
_symmetry.space_group_name_H-M   'P 1'
#
loop_
_entity.id
_entity.type
_entity.pdbx_description
1 polymer ?
#
loop_
_entity_poly.entity_id
_entity_poly.type
_entity_poly.pdbx_seq_one_letter_code
_entity_poly.pdbx_strand_id
1 'polypeptide(L)'
;MYIDGTRIDHQGGPWSDCQLVNGTDDPGAAGEMGLWGLHDKGTTGTRLMVANPEPDVAYGMVTLTDGHRIKATTITVPGTTYRAWAAPVPDGQTIASVDQYDNHHHRLTHDTNWR
;
A
#
# COMPACT_ATOMS: atom_id res chain seq x y z
N MET A 1 14.56 -8.60 3.01
CA MET A 1 15.33 -7.78 3.97
C MET A 1 15.55 -8.45 5.32
N TYR A 2 16.78 -8.34 5.84
CA TYR A 2 17.15 -8.70 7.21
C TYR A 2 17.85 -7.50 7.86
N ILE A 3 17.59 -7.24 9.14
CA ILE A 3 18.35 -6.28 9.97
C ILE A 3 18.80 -7.05 11.20
N ASP A 4 20.11 -7.03 11.50
CA ASP A 4 20.71 -7.72 12.66
C ASP A 4 20.30 -9.20 12.79
N GLY A 5 20.31 -9.93 11.67
CA GLY A 5 19.96 -11.35 11.63
C GLY A 5 18.46 -11.65 11.83
N THR A 6 17.65 -10.63 12.09
CA THR A 6 16.19 -10.76 12.19
C THR A 6 15.58 -10.64 10.80
N ARG A 7 14.79 -11.63 10.41
CA ARG A 7 14.06 -11.61 9.15
C ARG A 7 12.85 -10.67 9.29
N ILE A 8 13.00 -9.44 8.80
CA ILE A 8 11.91 -8.44 8.77
C ILE A 8 10.99 -8.68 7.56
N ASP A 9 11.51 -9.39 6.56
CA ASP A 9 10.87 -9.64 5.27
C ASP A 9 10.65 -11.14 5.02
N HIS A 10 9.60 -11.71 5.59
CA HIS A 10 9.12 -13.02 5.13
C HIS A 10 7.66 -12.95 4.72
N GLN A 11 7.47 -12.80 3.41
CA GLN A 11 6.37 -13.28 2.55
C GLN A 11 4.93 -13.23 3.06
N GLY A 12 4.11 -12.49 2.31
CA GLY A 12 2.71 -12.81 2.14
C GLY A 12 2.19 -12.39 0.76
N GLY A 13 2.52 -13.14 -0.28
CA GLY A 13 1.91 -12.97 -1.62
C GLY A 13 2.55 -11.89 -2.51
N PRO A 14 1.93 -11.54 -3.66
CA PRO A 14 2.49 -10.65 -4.69
C PRO A 14 2.67 -9.19 -4.22
N TRP A 15 2.47 -8.91 -2.95
CA TRP A 15 2.43 -7.58 -2.38
C TRP A 15 3.65 -7.35 -1.52
N SER A 16 4.42 -6.38 -1.97
CA SER A 16 5.84 -6.31 -1.73
C SER A 16 6.16 -5.74 -0.35
N ASP A 17 7.02 -6.48 0.36
CA ASP A 17 7.97 -5.95 1.34
C ASP A 17 8.92 -4.94 0.67
N CYS A 18 9.75 -4.27 1.47
CA CYS A 18 10.58 -3.10 1.17
C CYS A 18 10.99 -3.05 -0.28
N GLN A 19 10.20 -2.34 -1.11
CA GLN A 19 10.50 -2.21 -2.51
C GLN A 19 11.83 -1.48 -2.63
N LEU A 20 12.81 -2.16 -3.22
CA LEU A 20 14.08 -1.56 -3.60
C LEU A 20 13.76 -0.51 -4.65
N VAL A 21 13.86 0.77 -4.28
CA VAL A 21 13.78 1.87 -5.23
C VAL A 21 15.17 2.05 -5.84
N ASN A 22 15.33 1.71 -7.12
CA ASN A 22 16.59 1.80 -7.83
C ASN A 22 16.88 3.23 -8.30
N GLY A 23 17.48 4.05 -7.43
CA GLY A 23 17.81 5.45 -7.72
C GLY A 23 16.65 6.41 -7.47
N THR A 24 16.80 7.67 -7.86
CA THR A 24 15.79 8.72 -7.62
C THR A 24 14.57 8.59 -8.52
N ASP A 25 14.68 7.80 -9.59
CA ASP A 25 13.71 7.62 -10.67
C ASP A 25 13.59 6.12 -11.00
N ASP A 26 12.71 5.41 -10.28
CA ASP A 26 12.46 3.99 -10.50
C ASP A 26 11.03 3.75 -11.02
N PRO A 27 10.84 3.62 -12.35
CA PRO A 27 9.54 3.33 -12.93
C PRO A 27 9.15 1.85 -12.79
N GLY A 28 10.07 0.94 -12.45
CA GLY A 28 9.83 -0.50 -12.43
C GLY A 28 8.96 -0.98 -11.27
N ALA A 29 8.78 -0.13 -10.26
CA ALA A 29 7.97 -0.41 -9.07
C ALA A 29 6.52 0.12 -9.19
N ALA A 30 6.16 0.82 -10.26
CA ALA A 30 4.86 1.48 -10.39
C ALA A 30 3.71 0.45 -10.50
N GLY A 31 2.57 0.78 -9.88
CA GLY A 31 1.37 -0.07 -9.83
C GLY A 31 1.35 -1.06 -8.66
N GLU A 32 2.43 -1.16 -7.88
CA GLU A 32 2.58 -2.11 -6.78
C GLU A 32 1.90 -1.64 -5.48
N MET A 33 1.45 -2.59 -4.66
CA MET A 33 0.88 -2.33 -3.34
C MET A 33 1.31 -3.39 -2.31
N GLY A 34 1.36 -3.00 -1.03
CA GLY A 34 1.86 -3.81 0.10
C GLY A 34 1.06 -3.59 1.39
N LEU A 35 0.80 -4.66 2.15
CA LEU A 35 0.21 -4.59 3.50
C LEU A 35 1.26 -4.97 4.56
N TRP A 36 1.42 -4.09 5.55
CA TRP A 36 2.52 -4.09 6.52
C TRP A 36 2.00 -4.13 7.96
N GLY A 37 2.63 -4.84 8.89
CA GLY A 37 2.19 -4.86 10.30
C GLY A 37 3.04 -5.72 11.23
N LEU A 38 2.86 -5.53 12.54
CA LEU A 38 3.75 -6.02 13.59
C LEU A 38 3.70 -7.53 13.86
N HIS A 39 2.73 -8.28 13.31
CA HIS A 39 2.64 -9.73 13.48
C HIS A 39 1.87 -10.39 12.31
N ASP A 40 2.47 -11.40 11.67
CA ASP A 40 1.90 -12.37 10.70
C ASP A 40 0.56 -12.01 10.04
N LYS A 41 0.44 -10.84 9.37
CA LYS A 41 -0.82 -10.30 8.80
C LYS A 41 -2.08 -10.64 9.62
N GLY A 42 -1.93 -10.72 10.95
CA GLY A 42 -2.90 -11.36 11.82
C GLY A 42 -4.15 -10.51 11.98
N THR A 43 -5.14 -11.03 12.71
CA THR A 43 -6.34 -10.28 13.07
C THR A 43 -6.09 -9.28 14.20
N THR A 44 -4.83 -9.08 14.61
CA THR A 44 -4.45 -8.25 15.75
C THR A 44 -3.36 -7.22 15.39
N GLY A 45 -3.45 -6.01 15.94
CA GLY A 45 -2.50 -4.90 15.71
C GLY A 45 -2.83 -4.01 14.52
N THR A 46 -2.26 -2.80 14.49
CA THR A 46 -2.41 -1.87 13.35
C THR A 46 -1.53 -2.30 12.18
N ARG A 47 -2.12 -2.29 10.98
CA ARG A 47 -1.41 -2.52 9.72
C ARG A 47 -1.40 -1.26 8.86
N LEU A 48 -0.45 -1.14 7.94
CA LEU A 48 -0.39 -0.08 6.94
C LEU A 48 -0.55 -0.69 5.56
N MET A 49 -1.53 -0.21 4.79
CA MET A 49 -1.58 -0.44 3.34
C MET A 49 -0.78 0.66 2.67
N VAL A 50 0.21 0.29 1.86
CA VAL A 50 1.10 1.22 1.15
C VAL A 50 1.03 0.91 -0.34
N ALA A 51 1.02 1.93 -1.19
CA ALA A 51 1.08 1.76 -2.63
C ALA A 51 2.20 2.60 -3.24
N ASN A 52 2.78 2.09 -4.33
CA ASN A 52 3.51 2.85 -5.32
C ASN A 52 2.62 3.02 -6.55
N PRO A 53 1.77 4.04 -6.59
CA PRO A 53 0.73 4.08 -7.58
C PRO A 53 1.26 4.59 -8.94
N GLU A 54 0.53 4.27 -10.00
CA GLU A 54 0.79 4.83 -11.33
C GLU A 54 0.72 6.37 -11.34
N PRO A 55 1.38 7.06 -12.30
CA PRO A 55 1.50 8.51 -12.30
C PRO A 55 0.19 9.31 -12.27
N ASP A 56 -0.92 8.74 -12.74
CA ASP A 56 -2.22 9.40 -12.79
C ASP A 56 -3.01 9.31 -11.46
N VAL A 57 -2.57 8.48 -10.52
CA VAL A 57 -3.26 8.27 -9.24
C VAL A 57 -2.99 9.39 -8.25
N ALA A 58 -4.05 10.10 -7.87
CA ALA A 58 -4.04 11.16 -6.87
C ALA A 58 -4.26 10.66 -5.44
N TYR A 59 -5.07 9.61 -5.25
CA TYR A 59 -5.31 9.02 -3.93
C TYR A 59 -5.82 7.58 -4.01
N GLY A 60 -5.55 6.83 -2.94
CA GLY A 60 -6.18 5.54 -2.67
C GLY A 60 -7.39 5.68 -1.72
N MET A 61 -8.34 4.75 -1.85
CA MET A 61 -9.46 4.58 -0.95
C MET A 61 -9.53 3.11 -0.51
N VAL A 62 -9.28 2.88 0.77
CA VAL A 62 -9.37 1.55 1.39
C VAL A 62 -10.76 1.41 2.01
N THR A 63 -11.54 0.46 1.53
CA THR A 63 -12.84 0.12 2.11
C THR A 63 -12.67 -1.11 3.01
N LEU A 64 -13.06 -0.99 4.26
CA LEU A 64 -13.03 -2.07 5.24
C LEU A 64 -14.32 -2.90 5.16
N THR A 65 -14.29 -4.12 5.69
CA THR A 65 -15.43 -5.05 5.71
C THR A 65 -16.63 -4.54 6.51
N ASP A 66 -16.41 -3.63 7.45
CA ASP A 66 -17.48 -2.94 8.19
C ASP A 66 -18.09 -1.75 7.42
N GLY A 67 -17.59 -1.48 6.21
CA GLY A 67 -18.02 -0.38 5.35
C GLY A 67 -17.29 0.95 5.61
N HIS A 68 -16.41 1.03 6.61
CA HIS A 68 -15.61 2.22 6.85
C HIS A 68 -14.61 2.45 5.70
N ARG A 69 -14.39 3.72 5.33
CA ARG A 69 -13.53 4.10 4.20
C ARG A 69 -12.41 5.00 4.66
N ILE A 70 -11.19 4.67 4.25
CA ILE A 70 -9.98 5.42 4.58
C ILE A 70 -9.38 5.97 3.29
N LYS A 71 -9.31 7.30 3.20
CA LYS A 71 -8.67 7.99 2.08
C LYS A 71 -7.20 8.25 2.39
N ALA A 72 -6.31 7.95 1.45
CA ALA A 72 -4.89 8.25 1.55
C ALA A 72 -4.41 8.98 0.29
N THR A 73 -3.88 10.20 0.47
CA THR A 73 -3.39 11.04 -0.64
C THR A 73 -2.03 10.56 -1.12
N THR A 74 -1.84 10.50 -2.44
CA THR A 74 -0.54 10.25 -3.05
C THR A 74 0.38 11.46 -2.83
N ILE A 75 1.58 11.20 -2.32
CA ILE A 75 2.64 12.19 -2.15
C ILE A 75 3.89 11.77 -2.92
N THR A 76 4.70 12.72 -3.34
CA THR A 76 6.07 12.45 -3.79
C THR A 76 6.99 12.35 -2.58
N VAL A 77 7.77 11.28 -2.49
CA VAL A 77 8.75 11.10 -1.43
C VAL A 77 9.86 12.15 -1.60
N PRO A 78 10.19 12.93 -0.55
CA PRO A 78 11.20 13.98 -0.67
C PRO A 78 12.54 13.46 -1.19
N GLY A 79 13.10 14.15 -2.19
CA GLY A 79 14.39 13.80 -2.79
C GLY A 79 14.33 12.73 -3.89
N THR A 80 13.14 12.28 -4.27
CA THR A 80 12.93 11.31 -5.35
C THR A 80 11.74 11.73 -6.23
N THR A 81 11.52 11.04 -7.35
CA THR A 81 10.26 11.12 -8.11
C THR A 81 9.27 10.03 -7.71
N TYR A 82 9.67 9.17 -6.77
CA TYR A 82 8.85 8.09 -6.25
C TYR A 82 7.60 8.65 -5.56
N ARG A 83 6.45 8.03 -5.87
CA ARG A 83 5.16 8.44 -5.32
C ARG A 83 4.61 7.34 -4.44
N ALA A 84 3.95 7.72 -3.36
CA ALA A 84 3.33 6.75 -2.47
C ALA A 84 2.11 7.33 -1.77
N TRP A 85 1.20 6.44 -1.39
CA TRP A 85 0.21 6.73 -0.36
C TRP A 85 0.22 5.61 0.69
N ALA A 86 -0.19 5.94 1.92
CA ALA A 86 -0.29 4.98 3.00
C ALA A 86 -1.61 5.17 3.78
N ALA A 87 -2.29 4.07 4.07
CA ALA A 87 -3.55 4.05 4.81
C ALA A 87 -3.45 3.10 6.01
N PRO A 88 -3.84 3.53 7.24
CA PRO A 88 -3.89 2.63 8.38
C PRO A 88 -5.09 1.68 8.27
N VAL A 89 -4.85 0.39 8.46
CA VAL A 89 -5.87 -0.64 8.65
C VAL A 89 -5.91 -0.97 10.13
N PRO A 90 -6.98 -0.57 10.85
CA PRO A 90 -7.07 -0.77 12.29
C PRO A 90 -7.04 -2.24 12.70
N ASP A 91 -6.79 -2.42 14.00
CA ASP A 91 -6.85 -3.71 14.65
C ASP A 91 -8.23 -4.39 14.44
N GLY A 92 -8.24 -5.70 14.21
CA GLY A 92 -9.46 -6.50 13.99
C GLY A 92 -10.20 -6.23 12.68
N GLN A 93 -9.76 -5.26 11.86
CA GLN A 93 -10.44 -4.92 10.62
C GLN A 93 -9.91 -5.74 9.44
N THR A 94 -10.70 -5.87 8.38
CA THR A 94 -10.26 -6.50 7.13
C THR A 94 -10.55 -5.56 5.97
N ILE A 95 -9.67 -5.52 4.98
CA ILE A 95 -9.91 -4.74 3.77
C ILE A 95 -10.87 -5.53 2.87
N ALA A 96 -11.96 -4.90 2.45
CA ALA A 96 -12.88 -5.44 1.47
C ALA A 96 -12.44 -5.10 0.04
N SER A 97 -12.04 -3.85 -0.20
CA SER A 97 -11.53 -3.39 -1.49
C SER A 97 -10.57 -2.21 -1.36
N VAL A 98 -9.76 -2.01 -2.40
CA VAL A 98 -8.92 -0.83 -2.59
C VAL A 98 -9.20 -0.24 -3.95
N ASP A 99 -9.63 1.01 -3.98
CA ASP A 99 -9.80 1.76 -5.21
C ASP A 99 -8.71 2.84 -5.31
N GLN A 100 -8.29 3.14 -6.54
CA GLN A 100 -7.42 4.28 -6.81
C GLN A 100 -8.12 5.28 -7.72
N TYR A 101 -7.86 6.57 -7.52
CA TYR A 101 -8.56 7.65 -8.22
C TYR A 101 -7.60 8.72 -8.73
N ASP A 102 -7.97 9.37 -9.83
CA ASP A 102 -7.31 10.57 -10.35
C ASP A 102 -7.72 11.86 -9.60
N ASN A 103 -7.17 13.00 -10.02
CA ASN A 103 -7.52 14.33 -9.48
C ASN A 103 -8.94 14.79 -9.85
N HIS A 104 -9.61 14.12 -10.79
CA HIS A 104 -10.98 14.39 -11.20
C HIS A 104 -11.99 13.48 -10.50
N HIS A 105 -11.55 12.68 -9.53
CA HIS A 105 -12.35 11.70 -8.80
C HIS A 105 -12.89 10.55 -9.66
N HIS A 106 -12.28 10.29 -10.83
CA HIS A 106 -12.55 9.08 -11.58
C HIS A 106 -11.80 7.90 -10.97
N ARG A 107 -12.50 6.78 -10.82
CA ARG A 107 -11.89 5.54 -10.34
C ARG A 107 -11.05 4.93 -11.47
N LEU A 108 -9.76 4.79 -11.23
CA LEU A 108 -8.78 4.20 -12.14
C LEU A 108 -8.70 2.69 -11.95
N THR A 109 -8.65 2.23 -10.70
CA THR A 109 -8.55 0.81 -10.36
C THR A 109 -9.55 0.42 -9.27
N HIS A 110 -9.90 -0.86 -9.24
CA HIS A 110 -10.72 -1.49 -8.21
C HIS A 110 -10.10 -2.86 -7.91
N ASP A 111 -9.50 -3.01 -6.74
CA ASP A 111 -8.85 -4.23 -6.31
C ASP A 111 -9.63 -4.89 -5.17
N THR A 112 -9.98 -6.14 -5.39
CA THR A 112 -10.64 -7.04 -4.42
C THR A 112 -9.94 -8.39 -4.36
N ASN A 113 -8.82 -8.55 -5.07
CA ASN A 113 -8.18 -9.84 -5.27
C ASN A 113 -7.13 -10.08 -4.19
N TRP A 114 -7.59 -10.59 -3.05
CA TRP A 114 -6.75 -10.96 -1.89
C TRP A 114 -6.14 -12.37 -2.00
N ARG A 115 -5.92 -12.90 -3.23
CA ARG A 115 -5.46 -14.28 -3.45
C ARG A 115 -3.97 -14.47 -3.22
#